data_AF-A0A1X7VEA2-F1
#
_entry.id   AF-A0A1X7VEA2-F1
#
_cell.length_a   1.000
_cell.length_b   1.000
_cell.length_c   1.000
_cell.angle_alpha   90.00
_cell.angle_beta   90.00
_cell.angle_gamma   90.00
#
_symmetry.space_group_name_H-M   'P 1'
#
loop_
_entity.id
_entity.type
_entity.pdbx_description
1 polymer ?
#
loop_
_entity_poly.entity_id
_entity_poly.type
_entity_poly.pdbx_seq_one_letter_code
_entity_poly.pdbx_strand_id
1 'polypeptide(L)'
;MDECVHEGFILYTKCDELNAAVLTSYVLEGLQHITIDIKGCVSQCYDGASVMSGHYNGVKAKIMERNGRPINIHCHAHHFNLTHVHSCKRVPAASDFFALL
;
A
#
# COMPACT_ATOMS: atom_id res chain seq x y z
N MET A 1 -16.53 3.66 26.05
CA MET A 1 -16.50 2.81 24.84
C MET A 1 -15.06 2.37 24.73
N ASP A 2 -14.79 1.07 24.74
CA ASP A 2 -13.42 0.55 24.65
C ASP A 2 -12.86 0.89 23.27
N GLU A 3 -11.90 1.81 23.20
CA GLU A 3 -11.21 2.19 21.96
C GLU A 3 -10.11 1.16 21.65
N CYS A 4 -10.50 -0.10 21.48
CA CYS A 4 -9.59 -1.14 21.04
C CYS A 4 -9.48 -1.10 19.51
N VAL A 5 -8.28 -0.82 18.99
CA VAL A 5 -7.99 -0.94 17.56
C VAL A 5 -7.88 -2.42 17.22
N HIS A 6 -8.73 -2.88 16.29
CA HIS A 6 -8.70 -4.23 15.79
C HIS A 6 -7.96 -4.27 14.44
N GLU A 7 -6.82 -4.92 14.41
CA GLU A 7 -6.11 -5.24 13.18
C GLU A 7 -6.37 -6.71 12.81
N GLY A 8 -6.74 -6.94 11.55
CA GLY A 8 -7.05 -8.27 11.05
C GLY A 8 -6.63 -8.40 9.60
N PHE A 9 -6.00 -9.53 9.27
CA PHE A 9 -5.72 -9.88 7.89
C PHE A 9 -7.03 -10.24 7.18
N ILE A 10 -7.28 -9.60 6.04
CA ILE A 10 -8.56 -9.70 5.33
C ILE A 10 -8.44 -10.62 4.12
N LEU A 11 -7.47 -10.37 3.23
CA LEU A 11 -7.37 -11.04 1.95
C LEU A 11 -5.93 -11.06 1.43
N TYR A 12 -5.58 -12.16 0.78
CA TYR A 12 -4.45 -12.27 -0.12
C TYR A 12 -4.92 -12.99 -1.38
N THR A 13 -4.60 -12.42 -2.53
CA THR A 13 -5.01 -12.95 -3.83
C THR A 13 -3.85 -12.92 -4.81
N LYS A 14 -3.85 -13.86 -5.73
CA LYS A 14 -2.92 -13.86 -6.85
C LYS A 14 -3.42 -12.86 -7.89
N CYS A 15 -2.55 -11.94 -8.31
CA CYS A 15 -2.82 -11.03 -9.41
C CYS A 15 -2.04 -11.51 -10.64
N ASP A 16 -2.74 -11.88 -11.71
CA ASP A 16 -2.09 -12.31 -12.96
C ASP A 16 -1.55 -11.11 -13.75
N GLU A 17 -2.20 -9.96 -13.64
CA GLU A 17 -1.74 -8.70 -14.19
C GLU A 17 -1.51 -7.65 -13.10
N LEU A 18 -0.43 -6.89 -13.26
CA LEU A 18 0.06 -5.91 -12.28
C LEU A 18 -0.04 -4.47 -12.77
N ASN A 19 -0.96 -4.18 -13.70
CA ASN A 19 -1.25 -2.79 -14.07
C ASN A 19 -2.27 -2.20 -13.09
N ALA A 20 -2.27 -0.87 -12.94
CA ALA A 20 -3.08 -0.22 -11.91
C ALA A 20 -4.59 -0.42 -12.08
N ALA A 21 -5.08 -0.59 -13.31
CA ALA A 21 -6.51 -0.80 -13.55
C ALA A 21 -6.95 -2.17 -13.03
N VAL A 22 -6.20 -3.22 -13.36
CA VAL A 22 -6.49 -4.60 -12.92
C VAL A 22 -6.26 -4.76 -11.41
N LEU A 23 -5.20 -4.17 -10.85
CA LEU A 23 -4.99 -4.18 -9.40
C LEU A 23 -6.12 -3.46 -8.64
N THR A 24 -6.67 -2.40 -9.22
CA THR A 24 -7.83 -1.72 -8.63
C THR A 24 -9.06 -2.64 -8.62
N SER A 25 -9.31 -3.43 -9.68
CA SER A 25 -10.45 -4.35 -9.69
C SER A 25 -10.30 -5.44 -8.63
N TYR A 26 -9.11 -6.04 -8.49
CA TYR A 26 -8.86 -7.02 -7.44
C TYR A 26 -9.11 -6.48 -6.02
N VAL A 27 -8.72 -5.23 -5.75
CA VAL A 27 -9.01 -4.59 -4.45
C VAL A 27 -10.52 -4.42 -4.24
N LEU A 28 -11.22 -3.88 -5.24
CA LEU A 28 -12.66 -3.63 -5.14
C LEU A 28 -13.47 -4.94 -5.01
N GLU A 29 -13.11 -5.96 -5.77
CA GLU A 29 -13.69 -7.31 -5.67
C GLU A 29 -13.44 -7.90 -4.28
N GLY A 30 -12.20 -7.80 -3.78
CA GLY A 30 -11.84 -8.25 -2.44
C GLY A 30 -12.65 -7.60 -1.33
N LEU A 31 -12.88 -6.28 -1.41
CA LEU A 31 -13.74 -5.54 -0.47
C LEU A 31 -15.21 -5.98 -0.59
N GLN A 32 -15.71 -6.24 -1.80
CA GLN A 32 -17.07 -6.74 -2.00
C GLN A 32 -17.27 -8.14 -1.40
N HIS A 33 -16.30 -9.04 -1.55
CA HIS A 33 -16.37 -10.41 -1.01
C HIS A 33 -16.54 -10.46 0.51
N ILE A 34 -16.03 -9.46 1.22
CA ILE A 34 -16.14 -9.31 2.68
C ILE A 34 -17.22 -8.30 3.10
N THR A 35 -18.04 -7.83 2.15
CA THR A 35 -19.15 -6.90 2.38
C THR A 35 -18.71 -5.54 2.95
N ILE A 36 -17.52 -5.05 2.58
CA ILE A 36 -17.06 -3.70 2.89
C ILE A 36 -17.36 -2.78 1.70
N ASP A 37 -18.17 -1.74 1.94
CA ASP A 37 -18.35 -0.66 0.96
C ASP A 37 -17.10 0.21 0.96
N ILE A 38 -16.49 0.37 -0.22
CA ILE A 38 -15.33 1.25 -0.42
C ILE A 38 -15.62 2.68 0.08
N LYS A 39 -16.86 3.17 0.00
CA LYS A 39 -17.24 4.51 0.48
C LYS A 39 -17.12 4.67 2.00
N GLY A 40 -17.10 3.56 2.74
CA GLY A 40 -16.86 3.53 4.17
C GLY A 40 -15.37 3.49 4.54
N CYS A 41 -14.47 3.25 3.57
CA CYS A 41 -13.04 3.20 3.83
C CYS A 41 -12.47 4.62 4.04
N VAL A 42 -12.09 4.95 5.27
CA VAL A 42 -11.64 6.31 5.62
C VAL A 42 -10.22 6.61 5.12
N SER A 43 -9.36 5.60 5.08
CA SER A 43 -7.96 5.74 4.70
C SER A 43 -7.44 4.58 3.88
N GLN A 44 -6.38 4.83 3.12
CA GLN A 44 -5.68 3.83 2.31
C GLN A 44 -4.17 4.05 2.35
N CYS A 45 -3.41 2.95 2.34
CA CYS A 45 -1.95 2.96 2.39
C CYS A 45 -1.35 2.11 1.27
N TYR A 46 -0.38 2.65 0.54
CA TYR A 46 0.31 1.97 -0.56
C TYR A 46 1.82 2.21 -0.50
N ASP A 47 2.59 1.30 -1.11
CA ASP A 47 4.03 1.48 -1.32
C ASP A 47 4.34 2.56 -2.37
N GLY A 48 5.63 2.89 -2.53
CA GLY A 48 6.07 3.91 -3.48
C GLY A 48 6.12 3.48 -4.94
N ALA A 49 5.67 2.27 -5.31
CA ALA A 49 5.67 1.86 -6.71
C ALA A 49 4.74 2.75 -7.54
N SER A 50 5.17 3.13 -8.75
CA SER A 50 4.41 4.04 -9.62
C SER A 50 3.00 3.52 -9.95
N VAL A 51 2.86 2.20 -10.10
CA VAL A 51 1.58 1.52 -10.32
C VAL A 51 0.65 1.64 -9.12
N MET A 52 1.18 1.64 -7.90
CA MET A 52 0.38 1.71 -6.68
C MET A 52 0.08 3.16 -6.30
N SER A 53 1.12 3.99 -6.17
CA SER A 53 1.06 5.34 -5.63
C SER A 53 1.01 6.48 -6.67
N GLY A 54 1.05 6.13 -7.96
CA GLY A 54 1.02 7.08 -9.06
C GLY A 54 -0.12 8.09 -8.96
N HIS A 55 0.17 9.35 -9.21
CA HIS A 55 -0.76 10.46 -8.99
C HIS A 55 -1.98 10.43 -9.92
N TYR A 56 -1.79 10.03 -11.17
CA TYR A 56 -2.87 10.01 -12.19
C TYR A 56 -3.36 8.61 -12.50
N ASN A 57 -2.43 7.65 -12.63
CA ASN A 57 -2.74 6.29 -13.10
C ASN A 57 -2.37 5.22 -12.08
N GLY A 58 -2.14 5.58 -10.81
CA GLY A 58 -1.90 4.60 -9.76
C GLY A 58 -3.20 4.01 -9.19
N VAL A 59 -3.11 2.84 -8.56
CA VAL A 59 -4.22 2.23 -7.79
C VAL A 59 -4.81 3.23 -6.80
N LYS A 60 -3.95 3.95 -6.09
CA LYS A 60 -4.30 5.04 -5.19
C LYS A 60 -5.26 6.05 -5.81
N ALA A 61 -4.93 6.57 -6.99
CA ALA A 61 -5.73 7.59 -7.66
C ALA A 61 -7.11 7.03 -8.06
N LYS A 62 -7.12 5.81 -8.60
CA LYS A 62 -8.34 5.12 -9.02
C LYS A 62 -9.28 4.79 -7.85
N ILE A 63 -8.73 4.37 -6.70
CA ILE A 63 -9.53 4.16 -5.49
C ILE A 63 -10.04 5.50 -4.94
N MET A 64 -9.25 6.58 -5.00
CA MET A 64 -9.73 7.91 -4.59
C MET A 64 -10.91 8.40 -5.41
N GLU A 65 -10.95 8.11 -6.70
CA GLU A 65 -12.10 8.40 -7.58
C GLU A 65 -13.37 7.66 -7.15
N ARG A 66 -13.25 6.41 -6.69
CA ARG A 66 -14.38 5.59 -6.24
C ARG A 66 -14.90 5.96 -4.85
N ASN A 67 -14.01 6.43 -3.99
CA ASN A 67 -14.26 6.66 -2.57
C ASN A 67 -14.41 8.16 -2.20
N GLY A 68 -14.42 9.06 -3.19
CA GLY A 68 -14.64 10.49 -2.92
C GLY A 68 -13.52 11.19 -2.16
N ARG A 69 -12.26 10.73 -2.32
CA ARG A 69 -11.00 11.26 -1.72
C ARG A 69 -10.74 10.88 -0.24
N PRO A 70 -10.55 9.58 0.08
CA PRO A 70 -10.09 9.12 1.38
C PRO A 70 -8.68 9.61 1.71
N ILE A 71 -8.31 9.58 3.00
CA ILE A 71 -6.97 9.90 3.45
C ILE A 71 -5.99 8.91 2.82
N ASN A 72 -5.00 9.41 2.09
CA ASN A 72 -3.92 8.57 1.58
C ASN A 72 -2.67 8.73 2.43
N ILE A 73 -2.17 7.60 2.93
CA ILE A 73 -0.94 7.51 3.69
C ILE A 73 0.09 6.79 2.81
N HIS A 74 1.28 7.34 2.70
CA HIS A 74 2.38 6.60 2.08
C HIS A 74 2.95 5.59 3.07
N CYS A 75 3.22 4.36 2.62
CA CYS A 75 3.71 3.30 3.48
C CYS A 75 4.98 3.71 4.22
N HIS A 76 4.88 3.82 5.56
CA HIS A 76 6.01 4.24 6.40
C HIS A 76 7.14 3.21 6.40
N ALA A 77 6.82 1.92 6.25
CA ALA A 77 7.82 0.87 6.08
C ALA A 77 8.67 1.10 4.81
N HIS A 78 8.06 1.56 3.72
CA HIS A 78 8.79 1.90 2.49
C HIS A 78 9.71 3.10 2.69
N HIS A 79 9.22 4.18 3.30
CA HIS A 79 10.06 5.33 3.67
C HIS A 79 11.22 4.94 4.56
N PHE A 80 10.97 4.14 5.60
CA PHE A 80 11.99 3.66 6.51
C PHE A 80 13.04 2.84 5.78
N ASN A 81 12.62 1.89 4.94
CA ASN A 81 13.54 1.07 4.16
C ASN A 81 14.44 1.92 3.25
N LEU A 82 13.89 2.95 2.59
CA LEU A 82 14.68 3.86 1.77
C LEU A 82 15.73 4.61 2.61
N THR A 83 15.32 5.24 3.72
CA THR A 83 16.26 5.95 4.61
C THR A 83 17.32 5.02 5.17
N HIS A 84 16.93 3.81 5.58
CA HIS A 84 17.83 2.78 6.09
C HIS A 84 18.87 2.38 5.05
N VAL A 85 18.43 1.96 3.85
CA VAL A 85 19.34 1.59 2.74
C VAL A 85 20.27 2.75 2.37
N HIS A 86 19.76 3.98 2.28
CA HIS A 86 20.60 5.14 1.99
C HIS A 86 21.64 5.42 3.08
N SER A 87 21.30 5.20 4.35
CA SER A 87 22.22 5.37 5.47
C SER A 87 23.28 4.27 5.50
N CYS A 88 22.88 3.01 5.32
CA CYS A 88 23.79 1.86 5.30
C CYS A 88 24.78 1.94 4.13
N LYS A 89 24.36 2.40 2.95
CA LYS A 89 25.25 2.61 1.79
C LYS A 89 26.39 3.60 2.05
N ARG A 90 26.27 4.45 3.09
CA ARG A 90 27.32 5.41 3.48
C ARG A 90 28.31 4.82 4.47
N VAL A 91 28.08 3.63 5.00
CA VAL A 91 28.94 2.94 5.96
C VAL A 91 29.29 1.56 5.40
N PRO A 92 30.50 1.35 4.86
CA PRO A 92 30.86 0.10 4.17
C PRO A 92 30.54 -1.17 4.96
N ALA A 93 30.90 -1.21 6.25
CA ALA A 93 30.61 -2.36 7.11
C ALA A 93 29.10 -2.66 7.25
N ALA A 94 28.27 -1.61 7.31
CA ALA A 94 26.81 -1.78 7.34
C ALA A 94 26.28 -2.20 5.96
N SER A 95 26.79 -1.62 4.88
CA SER A 95 26.44 -2.02 3.52
C SER A 95 26.71 -3.50 3.28
N ASP A 96 27.88 -4.00 3.70
CA ASP A 96 28.27 -5.41 3.54
C ASP A 96 27.41 -6.34 4.41
N PHE A 97 27.12 -5.95 5.65
CA PHE A 97 26.25 -6.70 6.55
C PHE A 97 24.82 -6.84 6.00
N PHE A 98 24.24 -5.72 5.53
CA PHE A 98 22.86 -5.70 5.03
C PHE A 98 22.73 -6.15 3.56
N ALA A 99 23.82 -6.32 2.82
CA ALA A 99 23.79 -6.86 1.46
C ALA A 99 23.46 -8.36 1.40
N LEU A 100 23.55 -9.07 2.53
CA LEU A 100 23.26 -10.50 2.66
C LEU A 100 21.82 -10.80 3.11
N LEU A 101 21.04 -9.75 3.42
CA LEU A 101 19.62 -9.79 3.79
C LEU A 101 18.75 -9.42 2.59
#